data_AF-A0A7V8ZJT6-F1
#
_entry.id   AF-A0A7V8ZJT6-F1
#
_cell.length_a   1.000
_cell.length_b   1.000
_cell.length_c   1.000
_cell.angle_alpha   90.00
_cell.angle_beta   90.00
_cell.angle_gamma   90.00
#
_symmetry.space_group_name_H-M   'P 1'
#
loop_
_entity.id
_entity.type
_entity.pdbx_description
1 polymer ?
#
loop_
_entity_poly.entity_id
_entity_poly.type
_entity_poly.pdbx_seq_one_letter_code
_entity_poly.pdbx_strand_id
1 'polypeptide(L)'
;MASDPFIDRANTKGVNPLVYWLCRAVLQPFFHLWFRVQRIGREHIPESGGFIIAANHRSFIDPFVIGIMMRRPIYFVAKRELFERRFFGWLLNNLGAFPINRGAADEDAMATARMLLERGEGVLIFPEGTRVRPGPIGSARRGVGRLALETGVPVIPLSILGTESIRRGLWLRPLKVRVRAGRALTFPQVDSPSPQLAQAVTERIWPCVALQWEWLGGLPPLRRAVVLGAGSWGTGVAVGLARAGVQVQLGCRTGEQAARILATGENTRYLPGVALPENLSTSSCEDVDIDAADLVVLAVPSRELPGALAAHGTRIGPKAGVLVLAKGLVVDGPGVALPSSYVATRTRARAIACLGGPGHAADALANGAALVVASEDAGWARQLADTLGRAGFDIERSCDLTGVELAGTAKNAAV
;
A
#
# COMPACT_ATOMS: atom_id res chain seq x y z
N MET A 1 -16.77 29.53 23.67
CA MET A 1 -17.38 28.66 22.63
C MET A 1 -18.07 27.51 23.35
N ALA A 2 -19.35 27.24 23.07
CA ALA A 2 -20.04 26.09 23.65
C ALA A 2 -19.31 24.80 23.23
N SER A 3 -19.03 23.91 24.18
CA SER A 3 -18.41 22.61 23.90
C SER A 3 -19.31 21.78 22.98
N ASP A 4 -18.73 21.11 21.99
CA ASP A 4 -19.47 20.24 21.06
C ASP A 4 -20.15 19.12 21.87
N PRO A 5 -21.48 18.98 21.83
CA PRO A 5 -22.20 18.03 22.69
C PRO A 5 -21.80 16.56 22.46
N PHE A 6 -21.29 16.23 21.26
CA PHE A 6 -20.80 14.88 20.98
C PHE A 6 -19.43 14.63 21.61
N ILE A 7 -18.57 15.65 21.63
CA ILE A 7 -17.28 15.60 22.33
C ILE A 7 -17.53 15.57 23.84
N ASP A 8 -18.40 16.42 24.37
CA ASP A 8 -18.75 16.44 25.79
C ASP A 8 -19.30 15.09 26.27
N ARG A 9 -20.17 14.46 25.47
CA ARG A 9 -20.69 13.12 25.78
C ARG A 9 -19.60 12.07 25.78
N ALA A 10 -18.73 12.04 24.76
CA ALA A 10 -17.58 11.13 24.74
C ALA A 10 -16.70 11.36 25.99
N ASN A 11 -16.59 12.60 26.42
CA ASN A 11 -15.77 13.04 27.54
C ASN A 11 -16.42 12.89 28.92
N THR A 12 -17.71 12.58 29.04
CA THR A 12 -18.38 12.53 30.37
C THR A 12 -19.17 11.25 30.57
N LYS A 13 -19.94 10.83 29.57
CA LYS A 13 -20.88 9.70 29.66
C LYS A 13 -20.38 8.46 28.93
N GLY A 14 -19.48 8.62 27.96
CA GLY A 14 -18.94 7.53 27.16
C GLY A 14 -19.97 6.82 26.27
N VAL A 15 -19.64 5.58 25.90
CA VAL A 15 -20.50 4.66 25.13
C VAL A 15 -21.76 4.33 25.94
N ASN A 16 -22.93 4.27 25.28
CA ASN A 16 -24.15 3.76 25.94
C ASN A 16 -24.14 2.22 25.92
N PRO A 17 -24.06 1.54 27.07
CA PRO A 17 -23.93 0.08 27.10
C PRO A 17 -25.09 -0.65 26.43
N LEU A 18 -26.33 -0.19 26.65
CA LEU A 18 -27.53 -0.82 26.08
C LEU A 18 -27.52 -0.72 24.55
N VAL A 19 -27.28 0.48 24.02
CA VAL A 19 -27.23 0.71 22.57
C VAL A 19 -26.08 -0.08 21.95
N TYR A 20 -24.89 -0.04 22.57
CA TYR A 20 -23.72 -0.76 22.08
C TYR A 20 -23.93 -2.26 22.02
N TRP A 21 -24.39 -2.88 23.12
CA TRP A 21 -24.58 -4.34 23.17
C TRP A 21 -25.72 -4.81 22.27
N LEU A 22 -26.80 -4.03 22.13
CA LEU A 22 -27.87 -4.32 21.18
C LEU A 22 -27.37 -4.26 19.72
N CYS A 23 -26.70 -3.16 19.34
CA CYS A 23 -26.12 -3.03 18.01
C CYS A 23 -25.10 -4.15 17.74
N ARG A 24 -24.27 -4.50 18.73
CA ARG A 24 -23.30 -5.59 18.61
C ARG A 24 -23.97 -6.95 18.44
N ALA A 25 -25.05 -7.23 19.17
CA ALA A 25 -25.81 -8.47 19.05
C ALA A 25 -26.39 -8.67 17.65
N VAL A 26 -26.73 -7.58 16.94
CA VAL A 26 -27.21 -7.62 15.55
C VAL A 26 -26.04 -7.67 14.55
N LEU A 27 -25.05 -6.79 14.70
CA LEU A 27 -23.95 -6.65 13.73
C LEU A 27 -22.99 -7.83 13.75
N GLN A 28 -22.71 -8.41 14.92
CA GLN A 28 -21.75 -9.50 15.05
C GLN A 28 -22.14 -10.75 14.24
N PRO A 29 -23.36 -11.32 14.35
CA PRO A 29 -23.77 -12.45 13.52
C PRO A 29 -23.85 -12.05 12.04
N PHE A 30 -24.33 -10.85 11.71
CA PHE A 30 -24.34 -10.35 10.34
C PHE A 30 -22.92 -10.35 9.72
N PHE A 31 -21.93 -9.79 10.42
CA PHE A 31 -20.55 -9.77 9.94
C PHE A 31 -19.92 -11.18 9.85
N HIS A 32 -20.21 -12.08 10.79
CA HIS A 32 -19.68 -13.45 10.75
C HIS A 32 -20.33 -14.32 9.68
N LEU A 33 -21.62 -14.14 9.40
CA LEU A 33 -22.34 -14.94 8.41
C LEU A 33 -22.19 -14.37 7.00
N TRP A 34 -22.47 -13.07 6.83
CA TRP A 34 -22.50 -12.43 5.51
C TRP A 34 -21.10 -12.19 4.95
N PHE A 35 -20.21 -11.63 5.78
CA PHE A 35 -18.84 -11.31 5.38
C PHE A 35 -17.82 -12.36 5.82
N ARG A 36 -18.25 -13.45 6.46
CA ARG A 36 -17.37 -14.54 6.91
C ARG A 36 -16.15 -14.02 7.67
N VAL A 37 -16.37 -13.02 8.53
CA VAL A 37 -15.28 -12.29 9.21
C VAL A 37 -14.42 -13.26 10.01
N GLN A 38 -13.13 -13.30 9.69
CA GLN A 38 -12.11 -13.97 10.49
C GLN A 38 -11.41 -12.96 11.39
N ARG A 39 -11.31 -13.30 12.68
CA ARG A 39 -10.70 -12.48 13.73
C ARG A 39 -9.46 -13.20 14.25
N ILE A 40 -8.29 -12.61 14.07
CA ILE A 40 -6.99 -13.26 14.36
C ILE A 40 -6.19 -12.36 15.31
N GLY A 41 -5.60 -12.92 16.36
CA GLY A 41 -4.80 -12.13 17.31
C GLY A 41 -5.64 -11.37 18.35
N ARG A 42 -6.84 -11.86 18.70
CA ARG A 42 -7.71 -11.21 19.70
C ARG A 42 -7.08 -11.20 21.10
N GLU A 43 -6.24 -12.19 21.35
CA GLU A 43 -5.44 -12.37 22.56
C GLU A 43 -4.40 -11.27 22.78
N HIS A 44 -4.04 -10.51 21.75
CA HIS A 44 -3.12 -9.37 21.87
C HIS A 44 -3.80 -8.08 22.34
N ILE A 45 -5.13 -8.06 22.43
CA ILE A 45 -5.89 -6.86 22.81
C ILE A 45 -6.08 -6.86 24.32
N PRO A 46 -5.64 -5.80 25.04
CA PRO A 46 -5.82 -5.69 26.48
C PRO A 46 -7.30 -5.78 26.90
N GLU A 47 -7.58 -6.51 27.97
CA GLU A 47 -8.94 -6.61 28.53
C GLU A 47 -9.31 -5.41 29.40
N SER A 48 -8.31 -4.73 29.97
CA SER A 48 -8.44 -3.53 30.81
C SER A 48 -7.32 -2.53 30.49
N GLY A 49 -7.47 -1.30 30.97
CA GLY A 49 -6.52 -0.22 30.74
C GLY A 49 -6.63 0.40 29.34
N GLY A 50 -5.98 1.56 29.16
CA GLY A 50 -6.01 2.31 27.90
C GLY A 50 -5.19 1.60 26.84
N PHE A 51 -5.62 1.66 25.58
CA PHE A 51 -4.82 1.17 24.46
C PHE A 51 -5.19 1.85 23.15
N ILE A 52 -4.23 1.94 22.24
CA ILE A 52 -4.43 2.47 20.90
C ILE A 52 -4.51 1.30 19.92
N ILE A 53 -5.55 1.22 19.10
CA ILE A 53 -5.55 0.38 17.89
C ILE A 53 -5.07 1.25 16.73
N ALA A 54 -3.90 0.93 16.17
CA ALA A 54 -3.39 1.54 14.95
C ALA A 54 -3.74 0.64 13.76
N ALA A 55 -4.62 1.09 12.87
CA ALA A 55 -5.10 0.27 11.75
C ALA A 55 -5.00 0.95 10.37
N ASN A 56 -4.92 0.14 9.31
CA ASN A 56 -5.14 0.61 7.95
C ASN A 56 -6.63 0.89 7.70
N HIS A 57 -6.95 1.77 6.75
CA HIS A 57 -8.31 2.21 6.45
C HIS A 57 -8.66 2.04 4.96
N ARG A 58 -9.50 1.06 4.67
CA ARG A 58 -9.94 0.65 3.32
C ARG A 58 -11.38 1.04 3.03
N SER A 59 -12.24 1.11 4.04
CA SER A 59 -13.69 1.27 3.87
C SER A 59 -14.35 1.97 5.06
N PHE A 60 -15.55 2.50 4.81
CA PHE A 60 -16.34 3.13 5.89
C PHE A 60 -16.82 2.13 6.95
N ILE A 61 -16.84 0.83 6.63
CA ILE A 61 -17.24 -0.22 7.57
C ILE A 61 -16.12 -0.66 8.51
N ASP A 62 -14.87 -0.25 8.27
CA ASP A 62 -13.72 -0.74 9.03
C ASP A 62 -13.85 -0.50 10.55
N PRO A 63 -14.32 0.67 11.04
CA PRO A 63 -14.52 0.86 12.48
C PRO A 63 -15.48 -0.16 13.09
N PHE A 64 -16.51 -0.58 12.35
CA PHE A 64 -17.48 -1.57 12.83
C PHE A 64 -16.90 -2.99 12.81
N VAL A 65 -16.14 -3.34 11.77
CA VAL A 65 -15.45 -4.65 11.70
C VAL A 65 -14.37 -4.75 12.78
N ILE A 66 -13.67 -3.64 13.06
CA ILE A 66 -12.73 -3.57 14.18
C ILE A 66 -13.48 -3.61 15.51
N GLY A 67 -14.64 -2.96 15.62
CA GLY A 67 -15.49 -3.03 16.82
C GLY A 67 -15.89 -4.46 17.21
N ILE A 68 -16.23 -5.32 16.25
CA ILE A 68 -16.54 -6.74 16.52
C ILE A 68 -15.30 -7.59 16.83
N MET A 69 -14.10 -7.10 16.51
CA MET A 69 -12.82 -7.71 16.90
C MET A 69 -12.59 -7.53 18.41
N MET A 70 -12.96 -6.37 18.95
CA MET A 70 -12.74 -5.99 20.35
C MET A 70 -13.59 -6.78 21.35
N ARG A 71 -13.13 -6.89 22.60
CA ARG A 71 -13.86 -7.53 23.71
C ARG A 71 -14.75 -6.55 24.47
N ARG A 72 -14.43 -5.25 24.40
CA ARG A 72 -15.12 -4.14 25.03
C ARG A 72 -15.32 -2.98 24.03
N PRO A 73 -16.15 -1.98 24.34
CA PRO A 73 -16.29 -0.80 23.50
C PRO A 73 -14.95 -0.09 23.28
N ILE A 74 -14.81 0.53 22.11
CA ILE A 74 -13.67 1.38 21.78
C ILE A 74 -14.19 2.66 21.15
N TYR A 75 -13.44 3.73 21.28
CA TYR A 75 -13.74 5.02 20.71
C TYR A 75 -13.02 5.17 19.38
N PHE A 76 -13.61 5.90 18.44
CA PHE A 76 -13.01 6.12 17.13
C PHE A 76 -13.37 7.48 16.58
N VAL A 77 -12.45 8.04 15.81
CA VAL A 77 -12.64 9.33 15.16
C VAL A 77 -13.54 9.16 13.93
N ALA A 78 -14.55 10.04 13.79
CA ALA A 78 -15.47 10.04 12.66
C ALA A 78 -15.63 11.44 12.06
N LYS A 79 -15.92 11.50 10.74
CA LYS A 79 -16.08 12.78 10.02
C LYS A 79 -17.25 13.60 10.59
N ARG A 80 -17.07 14.89 10.85
CA ARG A 80 -18.10 15.75 11.48
C ARG A 80 -19.45 15.76 10.74
N GLU A 81 -19.44 15.67 9.43
CA GLU A 81 -20.65 15.64 8.59
C GLU A 81 -21.53 14.42 8.87
N LEU A 82 -20.97 13.36 9.47
CA LEU A 82 -21.78 12.21 9.91
C LEU A 82 -22.66 12.55 11.12
N PHE A 83 -22.32 13.61 11.86
CA PHE A 83 -23.05 14.03 13.06
C PHE A 83 -24.13 15.08 12.77
N GLU A 84 -24.19 15.63 11.56
CA GLU A 84 -25.22 16.59 11.13
C GLU A 84 -26.62 15.96 11.12
N ARG A 85 -26.71 14.68 10.80
CA ARG A 85 -27.97 13.92 10.87
C ARG A 85 -28.22 13.49 12.31
N ARG A 86 -29.16 14.15 13.00
CA ARG A 86 -29.49 13.94 14.43
C ARG A 86 -29.48 12.47 14.88
N PHE A 87 -30.24 11.60 14.21
CA PHE A 87 -30.31 10.18 14.58
C PHE A 87 -28.99 9.43 14.34
N PHE A 88 -28.34 9.67 13.21
CA PHE A 88 -27.09 8.98 12.86
C PHE A 88 -25.92 9.44 13.73
N GLY A 89 -25.81 10.74 14.00
CA GLY A 89 -24.86 11.31 14.95
C GLY A 89 -25.07 10.81 16.37
N TRP A 90 -26.33 10.76 16.83
CA TRP A 90 -26.68 10.15 18.11
C TRP A 90 -26.23 8.68 18.17
N LEU A 91 -26.57 7.87 17.17
CA LEU A 91 -26.23 6.45 17.15
C LEU A 91 -24.72 6.25 17.17
N LEU A 92 -23.98 6.91 16.28
CA LEU A 92 -22.53 6.80 16.19
C LEU A 92 -21.84 7.20 17.51
N ASN A 93 -22.28 8.31 18.11
CA ASN A 93 -21.70 8.76 19.38
C ASN A 93 -21.99 7.79 20.52
N ASN A 94 -23.18 7.21 20.57
CA ASN A 94 -23.50 6.13 21.52
C ASN A 94 -22.66 4.86 21.32
N LEU A 95 -22.11 4.65 20.11
CA LEU A 95 -21.20 3.55 19.78
C LEU A 95 -19.72 3.89 20.00
N GLY A 96 -19.39 5.11 20.44
CA GLY A 96 -18.01 5.55 20.72
C GLY A 96 -17.39 6.46 19.65
N ALA A 97 -18.15 6.89 18.64
CA ALA A 97 -17.64 7.81 17.62
C ALA A 97 -17.62 9.26 18.14
N PHE A 98 -16.55 10.01 17.85
CA PHE A 98 -16.50 11.45 18.11
C PHE A 98 -16.05 12.23 16.85
N PRO A 99 -16.55 13.47 16.65
CA PRO A 99 -16.37 14.20 15.41
C PRO A 99 -14.94 14.77 15.25
N ILE A 100 -14.46 14.82 14.01
CA ILE A 100 -13.26 15.59 13.61
C ILE A 100 -13.53 16.45 12.38
N ASN A 101 -12.95 17.66 12.39
CA ASN A 101 -12.88 18.53 11.22
C ASN A 101 -11.62 18.18 10.42
N ARG A 102 -11.78 17.59 9.23
CA ARG A 102 -10.63 17.31 8.37
C ARG A 102 -10.10 18.62 7.78
N GLY A 103 -8.89 19.02 8.18
CA GLY A 103 -8.19 20.21 7.65
C GLY A 103 -8.04 21.37 8.63
N ALA A 104 -8.80 21.40 9.74
CA ALA A 104 -8.68 22.39 10.81
C ALA A 104 -8.50 21.69 12.16
N ALA A 105 -7.43 22.08 12.87
CA ALA A 105 -7.03 21.67 14.22
C ALA A 105 -7.29 20.19 14.61
N ASP A 106 -6.32 19.33 14.33
CA ASP A 106 -6.20 17.95 14.83
C ASP A 106 -6.21 17.89 16.37
N GLU A 107 -5.91 19.02 17.03
CA GLU A 107 -5.68 19.11 18.48
C GLU A 107 -6.88 18.73 19.36
N ASP A 108 -8.11 19.13 19.03
CA ASP A 108 -9.28 18.83 19.87
C ASP A 108 -9.60 17.33 19.88
N ALA A 109 -9.49 16.69 18.71
CA ALA A 109 -9.69 15.25 18.57
C ALA A 109 -8.56 14.46 19.25
N MET A 110 -7.32 14.94 19.14
CA MET A 110 -6.16 14.37 19.82
C MET A 110 -6.26 14.52 21.34
N ALA A 111 -6.70 15.66 21.86
CA ALA A 111 -6.94 15.88 23.28
C ALA A 111 -8.04 14.96 23.82
N THR A 112 -9.14 14.80 23.06
CA THR A 112 -10.22 13.85 23.37
C THR A 112 -9.69 12.42 23.42
N ALA A 113 -8.92 12.00 22.41
CA ALA A 113 -8.30 10.68 22.37
C ALA A 113 -7.37 10.45 23.57
N ARG A 114 -6.50 11.41 23.88
CA ARG A 114 -5.59 11.35 25.05
C ARG A 114 -6.37 11.13 26.35
N MET A 115 -7.40 11.94 26.59
CA MET A 115 -8.20 11.84 27.80
C MET A 115 -8.96 10.51 27.91
N LEU A 116 -9.45 9.96 26.79
CA LEU A 116 -10.07 8.63 26.77
C LEU A 116 -9.07 7.53 27.13
N LEU A 117 -7.85 7.60 26.59
CA LEU A 117 -6.78 6.64 26.89
C LEU A 117 -6.38 6.70 28.36
N GLU A 118 -6.25 7.90 28.94
CA GLU A 118 -5.95 8.11 30.36
C GLU A 118 -7.03 7.55 31.31
N ARG A 119 -8.28 7.51 30.85
CA ARG A 119 -9.41 6.88 31.57
C ARG A 119 -9.44 5.36 31.44
N GLY A 120 -8.46 4.80 30.76
CA GLY A 120 -8.38 3.37 30.54
C GLY A 120 -9.29 2.86 29.42
N GLU A 121 -9.65 3.70 28.45
CA GLU A 121 -10.47 3.31 27.29
C GLU A 121 -9.62 2.98 26.05
N GLY A 122 -10.17 2.17 25.14
CA GLY A 122 -9.51 1.84 23.88
C GLY A 122 -9.85 2.87 22.79
N VAL A 123 -8.85 3.36 22.05
CA VAL A 123 -9.06 4.30 20.94
C VAL A 123 -8.54 3.72 19.62
N LEU A 124 -9.38 3.71 18.59
CA LEU A 124 -9.01 3.35 17.22
C LEU A 124 -8.58 4.59 16.43
N ILE A 125 -7.36 4.52 15.94
CA ILE A 125 -6.74 5.52 15.08
C ILE A 125 -6.40 4.86 13.74
N PHE A 126 -6.72 5.57 12.66
CA PHE A 126 -6.28 5.23 11.31
C PHE A 126 -5.15 6.18 10.91
N PRO A 127 -3.87 5.80 11.04
CA PRO A 127 -2.74 6.72 10.84
C PRO A 127 -2.69 7.33 9.43
N GLU A 128 -3.28 6.67 8.42
CA GLU A 128 -3.40 7.19 7.05
C GLU A 128 -4.23 8.48 6.95
N GLY A 129 -5.13 8.73 7.91
CA GLY A 129 -6.03 9.89 7.95
C GLY A 129 -7.13 9.91 6.87
N THR A 130 -7.03 9.07 5.86
CA THR A 130 -8.01 8.87 4.79
C THR A 130 -8.13 7.39 4.44
N ARG A 131 -9.14 7.06 3.61
CA ARG A 131 -9.29 5.70 3.08
C ARG A 131 -8.37 5.53 1.89
N VAL A 132 -7.47 4.55 1.93
CA VAL A 132 -6.53 4.25 0.85
C VAL A 132 -7.00 3.00 0.11
N ARG A 133 -7.25 3.11 -1.20
CA ARG A 133 -7.64 2.00 -2.09
C ARG A 133 -7.58 2.42 -3.57
N PRO A 134 -7.40 1.49 -4.53
CA PRO A 134 -6.86 0.14 -4.35
C PRO A 134 -5.35 0.19 -4.04
N GLY A 135 -4.66 -0.95 -3.94
CA GLY A 135 -3.20 -0.98 -3.79
C GLY A 135 -2.69 -1.23 -2.36
N PRO A 136 -1.39 -1.01 -2.10
CA PRO A 136 -0.79 -1.15 -0.78
C PRO A 136 -1.38 -0.15 0.23
N ILE A 137 -1.04 -0.31 1.51
CA ILE A 137 -1.37 0.69 2.53
C ILE A 137 -0.58 1.98 2.27
N GLY A 138 -1.16 3.12 2.63
CA GLY A 138 -0.57 4.44 2.44
C GLY A 138 0.49 4.80 3.48
N SER A 139 0.83 6.09 3.53
CA SER A 139 1.73 6.64 4.55
C SER A 139 0.98 6.98 5.84
N ALA A 140 1.60 6.68 6.97
CA ALA A 140 1.08 7.07 8.27
C ALA A 140 1.47 8.52 8.62
N ARG A 141 0.55 9.23 9.28
CA ARG A 141 0.80 10.52 9.91
C ARG A 141 1.24 10.33 11.37
N ARG A 142 2.02 11.29 11.87
CA ARG A 142 2.62 11.29 13.23
C ARG A 142 1.65 11.20 14.42
N GLY A 143 0.34 11.40 14.23
CA GLY A 143 -0.64 11.50 15.31
C GLY A 143 -0.69 10.27 16.23
N VAL A 144 -0.57 9.07 15.66
CA VAL A 144 -0.55 7.83 16.46
C VAL A 144 0.69 7.75 17.36
N GLY A 145 1.86 8.16 16.86
CA GLY A 145 3.09 8.17 17.65
C GLY A 145 3.09 9.25 18.74
N ARG A 146 2.46 10.40 18.47
CA ARG A 146 2.23 11.44 19.49
C ARG A 146 1.37 10.91 20.64
N LEU A 147 0.21 10.30 20.35
CA LEU A 147 -0.66 9.74 21.40
C LEU A 147 0.05 8.65 22.20
N ALA A 148 0.82 7.79 21.54
CA ALA A 148 1.58 6.74 22.21
C ALA A 148 2.60 7.30 23.21
N LEU A 149 3.30 8.39 22.84
CA LEU A 149 4.26 9.07 23.72
C LEU A 149 3.59 9.86 24.83
N GLU A 150 2.48 10.56 24.57
CA GLU A 150 1.82 11.38 25.61
C GLU A 150 1.15 10.52 26.69
N THR A 151 0.68 9.32 26.32
CA THR A 151 -0.12 8.47 27.22
C THR A 151 0.63 7.25 27.77
N GLY A 152 1.71 6.81 27.13
CA GLY A 152 2.45 5.60 27.50
C GLY A 152 1.67 4.29 27.33
N VAL A 153 0.46 4.34 26.77
CA VAL A 153 -0.41 3.16 26.62
C VAL A 153 0.07 2.24 25.49
N PRO A 154 -0.23 0.92 25.57
CA PRO A 154 0.10 -0.01 24.49
C PRO A 154 -0.57 0.36 23.16
N VAL A 155 0.18 0.24 22.08
CA VAL A 155 -0.29 0.38 20.69
C VAL A 155 -0.40 -0.99 20.05
N ILE A 156 -1.60 -1.39 19.66
CA ILE A 156 -1.88 -2.65 18.98
C ILE A 156 -1.91 -2.40 17.47
N PRO A 157 -0.93 -2.92 16.70
CA PRO A 157 -0.97 -2.84 15.25
C PRO A 157 -2.04 -3.80 14.73
N LEU A 158 -2.96 -3.30 13.91
CA LEU A 158 -4.06 -4.10 13.37
C LEU A 158 -4.18 -3.87 11.87
N SER A 159 -4.54 -4.91 11.11
CA SER A 159 -4.91 -4.74 9.72
C SER A 159 -6.21 -5.41 9.37
N ILE A 160 -6.91 -4.81 8.41
CA ILE A 160 -8.15 -5.29 7.83
C ILE A 160 -8.00 -5.43 6.32
N LEU A 161 -8.48 -6.55 5.77
CA LEU A 161 -8.47 -6.86 4.35
C LEU A 161 -9.84 -7.38 3.90
N GLY A 162 -10.29 -6.94 2.73
CA GLY A 162 -11.49 -7.39 2.05
C GLY A 162 -12.63 -6.36 2.08
N THR A 163 -12.59 -5.38 2.99
CA THR A 163 -13.64 -4.35 3.14
C THR A 163 -13.66 -3.32 2.01
N GLU A 164 -12.58 -3.19 1.24
CA GLU A 164 -12.51 -2.28 0.09
C GLU A 164 -13.51 -2.64 -1.02
N SER A 165 -13.83 -3.93 -1.17
CA SER A 165 -14.61 -4.48 -2.29
C SER A 165 -16.05 -4.84 -1.91
N ILE A 166 -16.43 -4.69 -0.63
CA ILE A 166 -17.75 -5.09 -0.14
C ILE A 166 -18.88 -4.22 -0.68
N ARG A 167 -18.65 -2.96 -1.00
CA ARG A 167 -19.71 -2.05 -1.45
C ARG A 167 -19.69 -1.89 -2.97
N ARG A 168 -20.80 -2.22 -3.63
CA ARG A 168 -21.08 -1.90 -5.04
C ARG A 168 -22.37 -1.08 -5.11
N GLY A 169 -22.25 0.24 -5.22
CA GLY A 169 -23.40 1.14 -5.12
C GLY A 169 -24.05 1.09 -3.73
N LEU A 170 -25.33 0.70 -3.69
CA LEU A 170 -26.08 0.48 -2.45
C LEU A 170 -25.97 -0.96 -1.90
N TRP A 171 -25.44 -1.90 -2.70
CA TRP A 171 -25.41 -3.31 -2.33
C TRP A 171 -24.12 -3.71 -1.59
N LEU A 172 -24.25 -4.56 -0.58
CA LEU A 172 -23.14 -5.10 0.23
C LEU A 172 -22.87 -6.56 -0.17
N ARG A 173 -21.80 -6.79 -0.92
CA ARG A 173 -21.39 -8.11 -1.42
C ARG A 173 -20.94 -9.02 -0.27
N PRO A 174 -21.31 -10.31 -0.25
CA PRO A 174 -20.91 -11.28 0.78
C PRO A 174 -19.45 -11.77 0.59
N LEU A 175 -18.50 -10.82 0.60
CA LEU A 175 -17.07 -11.09 0.47
C LEU A 175 -16.45 -11.40 1.83
N LYS A 176 -15.44 -12.29 1.82
CA LYS A 176 -14.70 -12.66 3.02
C LYS A 176 -13.88 -11.47 3.51
N VAL A 177 -14.04 -11.11 4.78
CA VAL A 177 -13.26 -10.07 5.46
C VAL A 177 -12.36 -10.71 6.50
N ARG A 178 -11.12 -10.25 6.60
CA ARG A 178 -10.16 -10.74 7.58
C ARG A 178 -9.58 -9.56 8.36
N VAL A 179 -9.50 -9.72 9.67
CA VAL A 179 -8.86 -8.75 10.57
C VAL A 179 -7.83 -9.46 11.44
N ARG A 180 -6.65 -8.85 11.57
CA ARG A 180 -5.54 -9.40 12.35
C ARG A 180 -4.93 -8.33 13.24
N ALA A 181 -4.83 -8.62 14.53
CA ALA A 181 -4.09 -7.79 15.48
C ALA A 181 -2.73 -8.44 15.80
N GLY A 182 -1.67 -7.64 15.77
CA GLY A 182 -0.33 -8.02 16.24
C GLY A 182 -0.13 -7.75 17.73
N ARG A 183 1.04 -8.11 18.24
CA ARG A 183 1.42 -7.86 19.64
C ARG A 183 1.50 -6.36 19.94
N ALA A 184 1.17 -6.01 21.17
CA ALA A 184 1.26 -4.64 21.67
C ALA A 184 2.71 -4.11 21.59
N LEU A 185 2.83 -2.86 21.14
CA LEU A 185 4.04 -2.06 21.20
C LEU A 185 3.92 -1.07 22.35
N THR A 186 4.97 -0.91 23.15
CA THR A 186 5.02 0.04 24.26
C THR A 186 6.10 1.08 24.02
N PHE A 187 5.81 2.32 24.38
CA PHE A 187 6.72 3.45 24.24
C PHE A 187 6.78 4.21 25.56
N PRO A 188 7.91 4.87 25.88
CA PRO A 188 8.00 5.66 27.10
C PRO A 188 7.02 6.83 27.05
N GLN A 189 6.45 7.18 28.21
CA GLN A 189 5.66 8.39 28.34
C GLN A 189 6.59 9.61 28.34
N VAL A 190 6.28 10.60 27.51
CA VAL A 190 7.07 11.83 27.36
C VAL A 190 6.14 13.03 27.41
N ASP A 191 6.44 13.98 28.28
CA ASP A 191 5.73 15.26 28.32
C ASP A 191 6.09 16.10 27.10
N SER A 192 5.07 16.56 26.37
CA SER A 192 5.23 17.43 25.18
C SER A 192 6.22 16.89 24.13
N PRO A 193 5.95 15.72 23.52
CA PRO A 193 6.87 15.10 22.58
C PRO A 193 7.07 15.97 21.31
N SER A 194 8.31 16.06 20.83
CA SER A 194 8.60 16.79 19.60
C SER A 194 7.92 16.13 18.39
N PRO A 195 7.56 16.90 17.35
CA PRO A 195 6.99 16.34 16.11
C PRO A 195 7.87 15.27 15.46
N GLN A 196 9.19 15.42 15.56
CA GLN A 196 10.19 14.47 15.04
C GLN A 196 10.16 13.16 15.83
N LEU A 197 10.07 13.23 17.16
CA LEU A 197 9.98 12.02 18.00
C LEU A 197 8.65 11.29 17.76
N ALA A 198 7.53 12.01 17.64
CA ALA A 198 6.23 11.45 17.30
C ALA A 198 6.24 10.76 15.93
N GLN A 199 6.93 11.36 14.95
CA GLN A 199 7.13 10.77 13.63
C GLN A 199 7.97 9.48 13.72
N ALA A 200 9.08 9.49 14.44
CA ALA A 200 9.94 8.32 14.62
C ALA A 200 9.20 7.14 15.32
N VAL A 201 8.36 7.42 16.31
CA VAL A 201 7.50 6.38 16.93
C VAL A 201 6.47 5.86 15.94
N THR A 202 5.86 6.73 15.13
CA THR A 202 4.94 6.32 14.06
C THR A 202 5.63 5.41 13.05
N GLU A 203 6.87 5.71 12.69
CA GLU A 203 7.71 4.90 11.79
C GLU A 203 8.11 3.55 12.39
N ARG A 204 8.00 3.36 13.71
CA ARG A 204 8.13 2.05 14.38
C ARG A 204 6.81 1.29 14.41
N ILE A 205 5.67 1.99 14.57
CA ILE A 205 4.33 1.39 14.62
C ILE A 205 3.87 0.92 13.23
N TRP A 206 4.06 1.75 12.21
CA TRP A 206 3.48 1.53 10.88
C TRP A 206 3.98 0.26 10.18
N PRO A 207 5.28 -0.11 10.24
CA PRO A 207 5.74 -1.39 9.73
C PRO A 207 5.08 -2.60 10.40
N CYS A 208 4.74 -2.51 11.70
CA CYS A 208 4.03 -3.59 12.38
C CYS A 208 2.59 -3.76 11.89
N VAL A 209 1.94 -2.66 11.49
CA VAL A 209 0.65 -2.67 10.78
C VAL A 209 0.83 -3.29 9.39
N ALA A 210 1.84 -2.86 8.63
CA ALA A 210 2.16 -3.41 7.31
C ALA A 210 2.37 -4.94 7.34
N LEU A 211 3.06 -5.45 8.35
CA LEU A 211 3.25 -6.89 8.55
C LEU A 211 1.93 -7.65 8.79
N GLN A 212 0.94 -7.04 9.44
CA GLN A 212 -0.39 -7.65 9.58
C GLN A 212 -1.12 -7.67 8.24
N TRP A 213 -1.04 -6.59 7.48
CA TRP A 213 -1.61 -6.48 6.13
C TRP A 213 -1.02 -7.50 5.16
N GLU A 214 0.31 -7.61 5.10
CA GLU A 214 1.02 -8.56 4.23
C GLU A 214 0.67 -10.00 4.58
N TRP A 215 0.61 -10.34 5.87
CA TRP A 215 0.22 -11.68 6.30
C TRP A 215 -1.23 -12.02 5.92
N LEU A 216 -2.12 -11.03 5.95
CA LEU A 216 -3.49 -11.21 5.45
C LEU A 216 -3.51 -11.45 3.93
N GLY A 217 -2.40 -11.29 3.21
CA GLY A 217 -2.33 -11.37 1.75
C GLY A 217 -2.65 -10.05 1.07
N GLY A 218 -2.56 -8.94 1.81
CA GLY A 218 -2.60 -7.61 1.25
C GLY A 218 -1.35 -7.32 0.41
N LEU A 219 -1.47 -6.37 -0.52
CA LEU A 219 -0.37 -5.99 -1.41
C LEU A 219 0.80 -5.36 -0.61
N PRO A 220 1.99 -5.99 -0.51
CA PRO A 220 3.16 -5.39 0.14
C PRO A 220 3.68 -4.18 -0.64
N PRO A 221 4.33 -3.19 0.00
CA PRO A 221 5.07 -2.14 -0.70
C PRO A 221 6.24 -2.75 -1.49
N LEU A 222 6.64 -2.10 -2.59
CA LEU A 222 7.82 -2.49 -3.37
C LEU A 222 9.08 -2.13 -2.60
N ARG A 223 9.92 -3.12 -2.29
CA ARG A 223 11.19 -2.94 -1.58
C ARG A 223 12.37 -3.35 -2.45
N ARG A 224 12.22 -4.40 -3.25
CA ARG A 224 13.27 -4.92 -4.13
C ARG A 224 12.77 -5.08 -5.56
N ALA A 225 13.57 -4.64 -6.52
CA ALA A 225 13.32 -4.84 -7.93
C ALA A 225 14.53 -5.42 -8.67
N VAL A 226 14.27 -6.30 -9.61
CA VAL A 226 15.24 -6.78 -10.59
C VAL A 226 14.83 -6.27 -11.95
N VAL A 227 15.75 -5.64 -12.68
CA VAL A 227 15.52 -5.18 -14.04
C VAL A 227 16.37 -6.00 -14.99
N LEU A 228 15.74 -6.85 -15.80
CA LEU A 228 16.42 -7.66 -16.81
C LEU A 228 16.54 -6.88 -18.11
N GLY A 229 17.75 -6.45 -18.44
CA GLY A 229 18.08 -5.70 -19.64
C GLY A 229 18.60 -4.28 -19.35
N ALA A 230 19.92 -4.10 -19.47
CA ALA A 230 20.60 -2.82 -19.26
C ALA A 230 20.62 -1.89 -20.50
N GLY A 231 19.52 -1.86 -21.26
CA GLY A 231 19.30 -0.89 -22.33
C GLY A 231 18.88 0.48 -21.79
N SER A 232 18.52 1.42 -22.67
CA SER A 232 18.15 2.80 -22.27
C SER A 232 16.97 2.82 -21.29
N TRP A 233 15.84 2.19 -21.65
CA TRP A 233 14.66 2.12 -20.80
C TRP A 233 14.83 1.23 -19.56
N GLY A 234 15.55 0.11 -19.67
CA GLY A 234 15.84 -0.73 -18.51
C GLY A 234 16.68 0.01 -17.47
N THR A 235 17.73 0.71 -17.91
CA THR A 235 18.54 1.55 -17.03
C THR A 235 17.72 2.70 -16.46
N GLY A 236 16.91 3.38 -17.28
CA GLY A 236 16.10 4.52 -16.83
C GLY A 236 15.04 4.13 -15.79
N VAL A 237 14.33 3.01 -15.99
CA VAL A 237 13.40 2.48 -15.00
C VAL A 237 14.14 2.01 -13.75
N ALA A 238 15.31 1.37 -13.87
CA ALA A 238 16.11 0.97 -12.72
C ALA A 238 16.52 2.19 -11.86
N VAL A 239 17.03 3.25 -12.49
CA VAL A 239 17.38 4.51 -11.82
C VAL A 239 16.14 5.14 -11.18
N GLY A 240 15.02 5.17 -11.89
CA GLY A 240 13.77 5.73 -11.36
C GLY A 240 13.26 4.98 -10.13
N LEU A 241 13.22 3.65 -10.19
CA LEU A 241 12.84 2.80 -9.05
C LEU A 241 13.78 3.01 -7.86
N ALA A 242 15.10 3.11 -8.12
CA ALA A 242 16.08 3.38 -7.08
C ALA A 242 15.87 4.74 -6.42
N ARG A 243 15.62 5.81 -7.20
CA ARG A 243 15.26 7.15 -6.69
C ARG A 243 13.97 7.13 -5.87
N ALA A 244 13.02 6.25 -6.18
CA ALA A 244 11.80 6.05 -5.40
C ALA A 244 12.00 5.23 -4.10
N GLY A 245 13.25 4.86 -3.78
CA GLY A 245 13.64 4.16 -2.56
C GLY A 245 13.59 2.63 -2.67
N VAL A 246 13.42 2.07 -3.87
CA VAL A 246 13.46 0.62 -4.10
C VAL A 246 14.93 0.16 -4.20
N GLN A 247 15.28 -0.97 -3.61
CA GLN A 247 16.59 -1.60 -3.83
C GLN A 247 16.59 -2.29 -5.19
N VAL A 248 17.50 -1.92 -6.10
CA VAL A 248 17.46 -2.37 -7.49
C VAL A 248 18.71 -3.16 -7.87
N GLN A 249 18.50 -4.28 -8.56
CA GLN A 249 19.54 -4.99 -9.31
C GLN A 249 19.27 -4.84 -10.80
N LEU A 250 20.24 -4.28 -11.54
CA LEU A 250 20.19 -4.16 -12.99
C LEU A 250 20.97 -5.31 -13.64
N GLY A 251 20.22 -6.25 -14.22
CA GLY A 251 20.74 -7.38 -14.98
C GLY A 251 21.26 -6.93 -16.35
N CYS A 252 22.58 -7.00 -16.50
CA CYS A 252 23.30 -6.73 -17.73
C CYS A 252 23.44 -8.00 -18.57
N ARG A 253 23.62 -7.84 -19.88
CA ARG A 253 23.76 -8.99 -20.78
C ARG A 253 25.03 -9.81 -20.50
N THR A 254 26.09 -9.15 -20.04
CA THR A 254 27.38 -9.78 -19.72
C THR A 254 27.95 -9.20 -18.43
N GLY A 255 28.79 -9.99 -17.73
CA GLY A 255 29.51 -9.53 -16.55
C GLY A 255 30.45 -8.34 -16.85
N GLU A 256 31.05 -8.29 -18.05
CA GLU A 256 31.89 -7.16 -18.47
C GLU A 256 31.08 -5.85 -18.57
N GLN A 257 29.85 -5.91 -19.09
CA GLN A 257 28.97 -4.75 -19.13
C GLN A 257 28.64 -4.27 -17.71
N ALA A 258 28.31 -5.21 -16.80
CA ALA A 258 28.00 -4.88 -15.42
C ALA A 258 29.20 -4.21 -14.71
N ALA A 259 30.40 -4.79 -14.86
CA ALA A 259 31.63 -4.27 -14.27
C ALA A 259 31.97 -2.87 -14.79
N ARG A 260 31.77 -2.62 -16.09
CA ARG A 260 31.99 -1.30 -16.69
C ARG A 260 31.06 -0.24 -16.10
N ILE A 261 29.75 -0.53 -16.01
CA ILE A 261 28.76 0.39 -15.45
C ILE A 261 29.08 0.68 -13.97
N LEU A 262 29.47 -0.35 -13.21
CA LEU A 262 29.85 -0.20 -11.80
C LEU A 262 31.09 0.70 -11.65
N ALA A 263 32.10 0.50 -12.48
CA ALA A 263 33.35 1.28 -12.43
C ALA A 263 33.13 2.76 -12.79
N THR A 264 32.23 3.06 -13.72
CA THR A 264 31.93 4.44 -14.14
C THR A 264 30.85 5.10 -13.30
N GLY A 265 30.05 4.34 -12.54
CA GLY A 265 28.84 4.85 -11.87
C GLY A 265 27.74 5.32 -12.84
N GLU A 266 27.84 4.94 -14.12
CA GLU A 266 26.99 5.41 -15.21
C GLU A 266 26.88 4.36 -16.33
N ASN A 267 25.70 4.18 -16.92
CA ASN A 267 25.58 3.41 -18.17
C ASN A 267 25.85 4.30 -19.40
N THR A 268 27.12 4.66 -19.59
CA THR A 268 27.59 5.60 -20.63
C THR A 268 27.16 5.24 -22.04
N ARG A 269 26.93 3.95 -22.33
CA ARG A 269 26.52 3.47 -23.66
C ARG A 269 25.04 3.70 -23.97
N TYR A 270 24.16 3.48 -22.99
CA TYR A 270 22.71 3.43 -23.22
C TYR A 270 21.92 4.55 -22.52
N LEU A 271 22.53 5.19 -21.52
CA LEU A 271 21.93 6.28 -20.77
C LEU A 271 23.03 7.25 -20.26
N PRO A 272 23.71 7.97 -21.18
CA PRO A 272 24.80 8.86 -20.80
C PRO A 272 24.30 10.05 -19.97
N GLY A 273 25.14 10.52 -19.04
CA GLY A 273 24.87 11.67 -18.17
C GLY A 273 23.95 11.38 -16.97
N VAL A 274 23.59 10.12 -16.72
CA VAL A 274 22.72 9.73 -15.60
C VAL A 274 23.48 8.85 -14.61
N ALA A 275 23.88 9.44 -13.48
CA ALA A 275 24.53 8.73 -12.39
C ALA A 275 23.61 7.67 -11.76
N LEU A 276 24.19 6.50 -11.45
CA LEU A 276 23.51 5.42 -10.75
C LEU A 276 23.37 5.74 -9.26
N PRO A 277 22.15 5.64 -8.67
CA PRO A 277 21.97 5.75 -7.23
C PRO A 277 22.70 4.65 -6.44
N GLU A 278 23.08 4.93 -5.19
CA GLU A 278 23.82 3.98 -4.33
C GLU A 278 23.07 2.67 -4.06
N ASN A 279 21.73 2.71 -4.07
CA ASN A 279 20.86 1.55 -3.89
C ASN A 279 20.55 0.80 -5.21
N LEU A 280 21.30 1.07 -6.28
CA LEU A 280 21.24 0.36 -7.56
C LEU A 280 22.58 -0.36 -7.78
N SER A 281 22.52 -1.69 -7.86
CA SER A 281 23.66 -2.56 -8.17
C SER A 281 23.54 -3.16 -9.56
N THR A 282 24.67 -3.54 -10.17
CA THR A 282 24.71 -4.18 -11.49
C THR A 282 25.32 -5.57 -11.39
N SER A 283 24.78 -6.52 -12.16
CA SER A 283 25.32 -7.87 -12.29
C SER A 283 24.97 -8.45 -13.67
N SER A 284 25.51 -9.61 -14.03
CA SER A 284 24.99 -10.36 -15.18
C SER A 284 23.54 -10.77 -14.93
N CYS A 285 22.71 -10.90 -15.97
CA CYS A 285 21.36 -11.43 -15.84
C CYS A 285 21.34 -12.81 -15.18
N GLU A 286 22.40 -13.61 -15.32
CA GLU A 286 22.52 -14.92 -14.69
C GLU A 286 22.67 -14.82 -13.15
N ASP A 287 23.28 -13.73 -12.67
CA ASP A 287 23.65 -13.54 -11.26
C ASP A 287 22.62 -12.72 -10.47
N VAL A 288 21.51 -12.30 -11.08
CA VAL A 288 20.48 -11.54 -10.38
C VAL A 288 19.65 -12.41 -9.43
N ASP A 289 19.29 -11.84 -8.28
CA ASP A 289 18.45 -12.48 -7.26
C ASP A 289 16.96 -12.22 -7.55
N ILE A 290 16.41 -12.99 -8.49
CA ILE A 290 15.00 -12.92 -8.89
C ILE A 290 14.06 -13.40 -7.78
N ASP A 291 14.49 -14.39 -7.00
CA ASP A 291 13.64 -15.05 -5.99
C ASP A 291 13.30 -14.09 -4.83
N ALA A 292 14.17 -13.11 -4.56
CA ALA A 292 13.96 -12.08 -3.55
C ALA A 292 13.26 -10.81 -4.08
N ALA A 293 12.92 -10.72 -5.37
CA ALA A 293 12.35 -9.52 -5.97
C ALA A 293 10.83 -9.40 -5.69
N ASP A 294 10.38 -8.19 -5.36
CA ASP A 294 8.95 -7.84 -5.31
C ASP A 294 8.45 -7.41 -6.71
N LEU A 295 9.36 -6.90 -7.53
CA LEU A 295 9.13 -6.46 -8.91
C LEU A 295 10.22 -7.01 -9.83
N VAL A 296 9.81 -7.68 -10.91
CA VAL A 296 10.71 -8.02 -12.03
C VAL A 296 10.33 -7.18 -13.23
N VAL A 297 11.26 -6.39 -13.74
CA VAL A 297 11.08 -5.59 -14.94
C VAL A 297 11.74 -6.31 -16.11
N LEU A 298 10.95 -6.65 -17.13
CA LEU A 298 11.43 -7.28 -18.36
C LEU A 298 11.69 -6.18 -19.40
N ALA A 299 12.93 -5.70 -19.42
CA ALA A 299 13.41 -4.60 -20.24
C ALA A 299 14.29 -5.08 -21.41
N VAL A 300 13.93 -6.22 -21.99
CA VAL A 300 14.56 -6.80 -23.18
C VAL A 300 13.70 -6.56 -24.43
N PRO A 301 14.29 -6.54 -25.63
CA PRO A 301 13.52 -6.55 -26.88
C PRO A 301 12.54 -7.73 -26.94
N SER A 302 11.39 -7.55 -27.59
CA SER A 302 10.34 -8.60 -27.72
C SER A 302 10.86 -9.93 -28.28
N ARG A 303 11.78 -9.87 -29.27
CA ARG A 303 12.46 -11.05 -29.82
C ARG A 303 13.37 -11.81 -28.83
N GLU A 304 13.87 -11.13 -27.80
CA GLU A 304 14.76 -11.69 -26.77
C GLU A 304 13.97 -12.13 -25.52
N LEU A 305 12.70 -11.75 -25.42
CA LEU A 305 11.83 -12.09 -24.29
C LEU A 305 11.68 -13.62 -24.07
N PRO A 306 11.56 -14.47 -25.11
CA PRO A 306 11.55 -15.93 -24.93
C PRO A 306 12.79 -16.46 -24.22
N GLY A 307 13.98 -15.97 -24.59
CA GLY A 307 15.24 -16.38 -23.95
C GLY A 307 15.32 -15.95 -22.50
N ALA A 308 14.94 -14.70 -22.20
CA ALA A 308 14.90 -14.18 -20.83
C ALA A 308 13.94 -15.00 -19.93
N LEU A 309 12.76 -15.35 -20.45
CA LEU A 309 11.79 -16.17 -19.70
C LEU A 309 12.20 -17.64 -19.60
N ALA A 310 12.91 -18.19 -20.58
CA ALA A 310 13.48 -19.53 -20.47
C ALA A 310 14.52 -19.61 -19.34
N ALA A 311 15.35 -18.56 -19.19
CA ALA A 311 16.37 -18.49 -18.15
C ALA A 311 15.78 -18.20 -16.74
N HIS A 312 14.74 -17.37 -16.67
CA HIS A 312 14.33 -16.76 -15.41
C HIS A 312 12.86 -16.96 -15.02
N GLY A 313 11.98 -17.30 -15.96
CA GLY A 313 10.53 -17.28 -15.77
C GLY A 313 10.03 -18.19 -14.65
N THR A 314 10.67 -19.34 -14.45
CA THR A 314 10.34 -20.31 -13.39
C THR A 314 10.64 -19.80 -11.98
N ARG A 315 11.61 -18.89 -11.85
CA ARG A 315 12.01 -18.21 -10.61
C ARG A 315 11.10 -17.02 -10.26
N ILE A 316 10.36 -16.48 -11.24
CA ILE A 316 9.37 -15.43 -11.00
C ILE A 316 8.14 -16.04 -10.32
N GLY A 317 8.14 -15.98 -8.99
CA GLY A 317 7.11 -16.55 -8.13
C GLY A 317 5.91 -15.64 -7.83
N PRO A 318 4.91 -16.15 -7.07
CA PRO A 318 3.64 -15.45 -6.78
C PRO A 318 3.75 -14.25 -5.84
N LYS A 319 4.95 -13.96 -5.33
CA LYS A 319 5.21 -12.75 -4.55
C LYS A 319 5.55 -11.56 -5.46
N ALA A 320 6.21 -11.83 -6.59
CA ALA A 320 6.67 -10.81 -7.51
C ALA A 320 5.53 -10.36 -8.43
N GLY A 321 5.43 -9.06 -8.68
CA GLY A 321 4.75 -8.53 -9.87
C GLY A 321 5.73 -8.36 -11.02
N VAL A 322 5.24 -8.36 -12.25
CA VAL A 322 6.07 -8.13 -13.44
C VAL A 322 5.65 -6.84 -14.14
N LEU A 323 6.66 -6.07 -14.59
CA LEU A 323 6.49 -4.94 -15.50
C LEU A 323 7.20 -5.25 -16.82
N VAL A 324 6.44 -5.30 -17.91
CA VAL A 324 6.96 -5.58 -19.25
C VAL A 324 7.19 -4.26 -19.99
N LEU A 325 8.44 -4.02 -20.40
CA LEU A 325 8.80 -2.86 -21.24
C LEU A 325 9.02 -3.24 -22.70
N ALA A 326 9.05 -4.54 -23.00
CA ALA A 326 9.21 -5.05 -24.36
C ALA A 326 8.07 -4.51 -25.26
N LYS A 327 8.45 -3.98 -26.42
CA LYS A 327 7.51 -3.51 -27.45
C LYS A 327 7.62 -4.40 -28.68
N GLY A 328 6.49 -4.71 -29.32
CA GLY A 328 6.41 -5.63 -30.45
C GLY A 328 5.75 -6.97 -30.10
N LEU A 329 5.63 -7.85 -31.10
CA LEU A 329 5.04 -9.17 -30.95
C LEU A 329 6.12 -10.22 -30.63
N VAL A 330 5.72 -11.25 -29.88
CA VAL A 330 6.56 -12.39 -29.53
C VAL A 330 6.10 -13.59 -30.32
N VAL A 331 7.02 -14.32 -30.95
CA VAL A 331 6.70 -15.57 -31.63
C VAL A 331 6.39 -16.64 -30.58
N ASP A 332 5.23 -17.29 -30.70
CA ASP A 332 4.77 -18.35 -29.79
C ASP A 332 4.24 -19.54 -30.59
N GLY A 333 5.11 -20.54 -30.78
CA GLY A 333 4.81 -21.69 -31.65
C GLY A 333 4.53 -21.24 -33.09
N PRO A 334 3.40 -21.65 -33.70
CA PRO A 334 3.02 -21.22 -35.05
C PRO A 334 2.42 -19.81 -35.10
N GLY A 335 2.21 -19.15 -33.95
CA GLY A 335 1.52 -17.87 -33.85
C GLY A 335 2.37 -16.76 -33.24
N VAL A 336 1.69 -15.66 -32.90
CA VAL A 336 2.27 -14.52 -32.20
C VAL A 336 1.45 -14.19 -30.96
N ALA A 337 2.12 -13.72 -29.92
CA ALA A 337 1.51 -13.29 -28.68
C ALA A 337 1.97 -11.86 -28.33
N LEU A 338 1.15 -11.17 -27.55
CA LEU A 338 1.58 -9.95 -26.88
C LEU A 338 2.59 -10.29 -25.77
N PRO A 339 3.59 -9.43 -25.52
CA PRO A 339 4.59 -9.66 -24.48
C PRO A 339 3.99 -9.98 -23.12
N SER A 340 2.99 -9.24 -22.66
CA SER A 340 2.34 -9.49 -21.37
C SER A 340 1.65 -10.85 -21.28
N SER A 341 0.95 -11.27 -22.34
CA SER A 341 0.26 -12.57 -22.43
C SER A 341 1.26 -13.73 -22.48
N TYR A 342 2.37 -13.53 -23.19
CA TYR A 342 3.47 -14.48 -23.22
C TYR A 342 4.09 -14.64 -21.81
N VAL A 343 4.34 -13.53 -21.11
CA VAL A 343 4.85 -13.56 -19.73
C VAL A 343 3.86 -14.23 -18.76
N ALA A 344 2.56 -13.97 -18.90
CA ALA A 344 1.51 -14.52 -18.04
C ALA A 344 1.45 -16.04 -18.04
N THR A 345 1.72 -16.65 -19.19
CA THR A 345 1.67 -18.10 -19.37
C THR A 345 2.97 -18.81 -18.96
N ARG A 346 4.07 -18.07 -18.75
CA ARG A 346 5.41 -18.63 -18.41
C ARG A 346 5.91 -18.26 -17.01
N THR A 347 5.16 -17.49 -16.25
CA THR A 347 5.54 -17.08 -14.89
C THR A 347 4.44 -17.40 -13.90
N ARG A 348 4.77 -17.43 -12.62
CA ARG A 348 3.78 -17.49 -11.54
C ARG A 348 3.58 -16.11 -10.90
N ALA A 349 3.88 -15.04 -11.64
CA ALA A 349 3.81 -13.67 -11.15
C ALA A 349 2.41 -13.35 -10.61
N ARG A 350 2.36 -12.56 -9.54
CA ARG A 350 1.10 -12.16 -8.90
C ARG A 350 0.22 -11.32 -9.83
N ALA A 351 0.86 -10.44 -10.59
CA ALA A 351 0.23 -9.49 -11.50
C ALA A 351 1.23 -9.08 -12.58
N ILE A 352 0.72 -8.72 -13.75
CA ILE A 352 1.51 -8.30 -14.90
C ILE A 352 1.03 -6.92 -15.34
N ALA A 353 1.97 -6.04 -15.60
CA ALA A 353 1.74 -4.73 -16.17
C ALA A 353 2.63 -4.53 -17.40
N CYS A 354 2.24 -3.60 -18.27
CA CYS A 354 3.12 -3.04 -19.29
C CYS A 354 3.28 -1.53 -19.11
N LEU A 355 4.37 -0.98 -19.65
CA LEU A 355 4.60 0.46 -19.73
C LEU A 355 4.52 0.92 -21.19
N GLY A 356 3.51 1.71 -21.51
CA GLY A 356 3.35 2.40 -22.79
C GLY A 356 3.71 3.87 -22.70
N GLY A 357 3.91 4.51 -23.85
CA GLY A 357 4.09 5.96 -23.95
C GLY A 357 5.25 6.39 -24.86
N PRO A 358 5.25 7.69 -25.24
CA PRO A 358 6.36 8.32 -25.96
C PRO A 358 7.55 8.57 -25.04
N GLY A 359 8.76 8.60 -25.62
CA GLY A 359 9.92 9.16 -24.92
C GLY A 359 11.21 8.34 -25.06
N HIS A 360 12.32 9.06 -24.99
CA HIS A 360 13.63 8.52 -24.65
C HIS A 360 13.76 8.47 -23.13
N ALA A 361 14.44 7.46 -22.59
CA ALA A 361 14.52 7.26 -21.15
C ALA A 361 15.24 8.40 -20.41
N ALA A 362 16.24 9.03 -21.05
CA ALA A 362 16.96 10.18 -20.50
C ALA A 362 16.04 11.39 -20.31
N ASP A 363 15.29 11.75 -21.37
CA ASP A 363 14.34 12.86 -21.32
C ASP A 363 13.25 12.63 -20.28
N ALA A 364 12.75 11.39 -20.19
CA ALA A 364 11.73 11.00 -19.23
C ALA A 364 12.19 11.16 -17.77
N LEU A 365 13.47 10.90 -17.48
CA LEU A 365 14.04 11.10 -16.15
C LEU A 365 14.37 12.55 -15.83
N ALA A 366 14.70 13.36 -16.84
CA ALA A 366 15.11 14.75 -16.65
C ALA A 366 13.91 15.71 -16.60
N ASN A 367 12.94 15.52 -17.51
CA ASN A 367 11.86 16.48 -17.74
C ASN A 367 10.47 15.90 -17.39
N GLY A 368 10.42 14.64 -16.99
CA GLY A 368 9.19 13.86 -16.91
C GLY A 368 8.73 13.39 -18.29
N ALA A 369 8.04 12.25 -18.32
CA ALA A 369 7.35 11.76 -19.51
C ALA A 369 5.96 11.28 -19.14
N ALA A 370 4.97 11.64 -19.97
CA ALA A 370 3.63 11.07 -19.90
C ALA A 370 3.67 9.62 -20.38
N LEU A 371 3.58 8.69 -19.45
CA LEU A 371 3.58 7.25 -19.70
C LEU A 371 2.28 6.64 -19.19
N VAL A 372 1.96 5.46 -19.71
CA VAL A 372 0.80 4.68 -19.29
C VAL A 372 1.26 3.37 -18.68
N VAL A 373 0.94 3.15 -17.42
CA VAL A 373 1.03 1.82 -16.81
C VAL A 373 -0.32 1.13 -16.99
N ALA A 374 -0.33 0.02 -17.71
CA ALA A 374 -1.52 -0.80 -17.90
C ALA A 374 -1.41 -2.13 -17.16
N SER A 375 -2.46 -2.55 -16.47
CA SER A 375 -2.54 -3.86 -15.80
C SER A 375 -4.00 -4.19 -15.49
N GLU A 376 -4.37 -5.47 -15.58
CA GLU A 376 -5.69 -5.96 -15.16
C GLU A 376 -5.87 -5.88 -13.64
N ASP A 377 -4.79 -6.00 -12.87
CA ASP A 377 -4.77 -5.73 -11.43
C ASP A 377 -4.63 -4.22 -11.20
N ALA A 378 -5.74 -3.58 -10.80
CA ALA A 378 -5.79 -2.15 -10.51
C ALA A 378 -4.94 -1.73 -9.28
N GLY A 379 -4.74 -2.63 -8.31
CA GLY A 379 -3.88 -2.39 -7.16
C GLY A 379 -2.40 -2.39 -7.57
N TRP A 380 -2.02 -3.32 -8.45
CA TRP A 380 -0.70 -3.37 -9.05
C TRP A 380 -0.42 -2.16 -9.95
N ALA A 381 -1.34 -1.82 -10.85
CA ALA A 381 -1.24 -0.64 -11.70
C ALA A 381 -1.02 0.64 -10.88
N ARG A 382 -1.78 0.80 -9.78
CA ARG A 382 -1.63 1.93 -8.87
C ARG A 382 -0.27 1.91 -8.18
N GLN A 383 0.16 0.78 -7.64
CA GLN A 383 1.44 0.70 -6.94
C GLN A 383 2.63 1.08 -7.84
N LEU A 384 2.63 0.57 -9.07
CA LEU A 384 3.63 0.91 -10.07
C LEU A 384 3.58 2.40 -10.43
N ALA A 385 2.39 2.95 -10.69
CA ALA A 385 2.22 4.37 -10.97
C ALA A 385 2.67 5.27 -9.82
N ASP A 386 2.29 4.97 -8.57
CA ASP A 386 2.70 5.74 -7.40
C ASP A 386 4.23 5.64 -7.16
N THR A 387 4.85 4.52 -7.54
CA THR A 387 6.30 4.32 -7.40
C THR A 387 7.08 5.06 -8.49
N LEU A 388 6.69 4.90 -9.75
CA LEU A 388 7.28 5.61 -10.87
C LEU A 388 6.99 7.12 -10.80
N GLY A 389 5.83 7.53 -10.28
CA GLY A 389 5.49 8.93 -10.04
C GLY A 389 6.45 9.63 -9.08
N ARG A 390 6.83 8.95 -7.98
CA ARG A 390 7.87 9.44 -7.06
C ARG A 390 9.25 9.56 -7.71
N ALA A 391 9.49 8.86 -8.82
CA ALA A 391 10.71 8.93 -9.60
C ALA A 391 10.72 10.09 -10.63
N GLY A 392 9.63 10.85 -10.73
CA GLY A 392 9.49 11.97 -11.67
C GLY A 392 8.79 11.63 -12.99
N PHE A 393 8.30 10.39 -13.16
CA PHE A 393 7.49 10.06 -14.33
C PHE A 393 6.04 10.53 -14.15
N ASP A 394 5.41 11.01 -15.21
CA ASP A 394 3.98 11.31 -15.20
C ASP A 394 3.21 10.07 -15.66
N ILE A 395 2.55 9.37 -14.74
CA ILE A 395 1.98 8.05 -15.01
C ILE A 395 0.45 8.10 -15.00
N GLU A 396 -0.14 7.87 -16.16
CA GLU A 396 -1.54 7.47 -16.28
C GLU A 396 -1.70 5.96 -16.09
N ARG A 397 -2.89 5.56 -15.61
CA ARG A 397 -3.21 4.15 -15.35
C ARG A 397 -4.27 3.68 -16.31
N SER A 398 -4.07 2.51 -16.91
CA SER A 398 -5.07 1.84 -17.75
C SER A 398 -5.35 0.43 -17.24
N CYS A 399 -6.58 -0.05 -17.45
CA CYS A 399 -6.92 -1.47 -17.34
C CYS A 399 -6.89 -2.19 -18.69
N ASP A 400 -6.71 -1.44 -19.79
CA ASP A 400 -6.58 -1.98 -21.15
C ASP A 400 -5.11 -2.29 -21.44
N LEU A 401 -4.66 -3.42 -20.91
CA LEU A 401 -3.30 -3.94 -21.11
C LEU A 401 -3.02 -4.21 -22.60
N THR A 402 -4.00 -4.81 -23.29
CA THR A 402 -3.90 -5.19 -24.70
C THR A 402 -3.77 -3.97 -25.61
N GLY A 403 -4.63 -2.97 -25.45
CA GLY A 403 -4.60 -1.75 -26.26
C GLY A 403 -3.30 -0.97 -26.12
N VAL A 404 -2.74 -0.90 -24.91
CA VAL A 404 -1.47 -0.20 -24.66
C VAL A 404 -0.29 -0.92 -25.33
N GLU A 405 -0.22 -2.26 -25.29
CA GLU A 405 0.84 -3.01 -25.98
C GLU A 405 0.71 -2.94 -27.50
N LEU A 406 -0.51 -3.02 -28.03
CA LEU A 406 -0.76 -2.90 -29.47
C LEU A 406 -0.39 -1.50 -29.99
N ALA A 407 -0.71 -0.44 -29.24
CA ALA A 407 -0.30 0.93 -29.58
C ALA A 407 1.24 1.06 -29.62
N GLY A 408 1.93 0.47 -28.63
CA GLY A 408 3.40 0.44 -28.60
C GLY A 408 4.01 -0.35 -29.76
N THR A 409 3.37 -1.45 -30.16
CA THR A 409 3.77 -2.28 -31.30
C THR A 409 3.58 -1.55 -32.63
N ALA A 410 2.41 -0.96 -32.84
CA ALA A 410 2.09 -0.22 -34.06
C ALA A 410 3.03 0.98 -34.25
N LYS A 411 3.37 1.70 -33.17
CA LYS A 411 4.34 2.79 -33.21
C LYS A 411 5.69 2.35 -33.79
N ASN A 412 6.20 1.20 -33.35
CA ASN A 412 7.49 0.69 -33.83
C ASN A 412 7.44 0.16 -35.26
N ALA A 413 6.28 -0.23 -35.76
CA ALA A 413 6.10 -0.65 -37.16
C ALA A 413 5.93 0.53 -38.12
N ALA A 414 5.53 1.70 -37.61
CA ALA A 414 5.30 2.91 -38.39
C ALA A 414 6.55 3.81 -38.55
N VAL A 415 7.66 3.46 -37.87
CA VAL A 415 8.97 4.13 -37.93
C VAL A 415 9.96 3.15 -38.54
#